data_AF-A0A7Z2Q075-F1
#
_entry.id   AF-A0A7Z2Q075-F1
#
_cell.length_a   1.000
_cell.length_b   1.000
_cell.length_c   1.000
_cell.angle_alpha   90.00
_cell.angle_beta   90.00
_cell.angle_gamma   90.00
#
_symmetry.space_group_name_H-M   'P 1'
#
loop_
_entity.id
_entity.type
_entity.pdbx_description
1 polymer ?
#
loop_
_entity_poly.entity_id
_entity_poly.type
_entity_poly.pdbx_seq_one_letter_code
_entity_poly.pdbx_strand_id
1 'polypeptide(L)'
;MFHSTITLPDGGGSVLSDVFTAAKECLDATEGMNFENKVVLSIATRIAAEKFMAERIKDEKLLAGITSAQTPKLLREYKKQFETEIANIAIIERVMLMTPENIHLNSFMYEPIIDMSDDHLRRLYQEVETLSYGG
;
A
#
# COMPACT_ATOMS: atom_id res chain seq x y z
N MET A 1 -7.94 -6.96 -9.50
CA MET A 1 -8.94 -6.26 -10.34
C MET A 1 -9.61 -5.19 -9.50
N PHE A 2 -9.22 -3.92 -9.67
CA PHE A 2 -9.83 -2.78 -8.98
C PHE A 2 -11.20 -2.46 -9.61
N HIS A 3 -12.27 -3.14 -9.16
CA HIS A 3 -13.64 -2.83 -9.57
C HIS A 3 -14.34 -1.97 -8.52
N SER A 4 -13.83 -0.76 -8.30
CA SER A 4 -14.56 0.27 -7.57
C SER A 4 -14.19 1.62 -8.14
N THR A 5 -14.84 2.01 -9.23
CA THR A 5 -14.91 3.41 -9.63
C THR A 5 -15.86 4.10 -8.64
N ILE A 6 -15.33 4.45 -7.48
CA ILE A 6 -16.01 5.38 -6.58
C ILE A 6 -15.71 6.76 -7.14
N THR A 7 -16.69 7.34 -7.82
CA THR A 7 -16.58 8.68 -8.41
C THR A 7 -16.97 9.69 -7.33
N LEU A 8 -16.04 10.55 -6.95
CA LEU A 8 -16.33 11.71 -6.09
C LEU A 8 -17.06 12.80 -6.90
N PRO A 9 -17.74 13.75 -6.24
CA PRO A 9 -18.56 14.79 -6.90
C PRO A 9 -17.80 15.63 -7.93
N ASP A 10 -16.47 15.66 -7.85
CA ASP A 10 -15.61 16.47 -8.70
C ASP A 10 -15.02 15.64 -9.86
N GLY A 11 -15.89 14.90 -10.54
CA GLY A 11 -15.95 14.77 -12.01
C GLY A 11 -14.75 14.33 -12.87
N GLY A 12 -13.58 13.96 -12.35
CA GLY A 12 -12.45 13.58 -13.23
C GLY A 12 -11.35 12.67 -12.68
N GLY A 13 -11.21 12.56 -11.35
CA GLY A 13 -10.19 11.71 -10.71
C GLY A 13 -10.71 10.33 -10.32
N SER A 14 -9.84 9.32 -10.32
CA SER A 14 -10.11 8.08 -9.58
C SER A 14 -9.72 8.31 -8.12
N VAL A 15 -10.48 7.81 -7.14
CA VAL A 15 -10.07 7.87 -5.72
C VAL A 15 -8.64 7.36 -5.51
N LEU A 16 -8.19 6.41 -6.34
CA LEU A 16 -6.81 5.93 -6.33
C LEU A 16 -5.80 7.02 -6.71
N SER A 17 -6.08 7.84 -7.73
CA SER A 17 -5.20 8.96 -8.10
C SER A 17 -5.17 10.02 -7.01
N ASP A 18 -6.28 10.25 -6.33
CA ASP A 18 -6.36 11.24 -5.26
C ASP A 18 -5.54 10.80 -4.04
N VAL A 19 -5.61 9.51 -3.67
CA VAL A 19 -4.77 8.92 -2.61
C VAL A 19 -3.28 9.05 -2.93
N PHE A 20 -2.87 8.76 -4.17
CA PHE A 20 -1.46 8.92 -4.56
C PHE A 20 -1.01 10.38 -4.63
N THR A 21 -1.91 11.29 -4.99
CA THR A 21 -1.63 12.74 -5.00
C THR A 21 -1.43 13.23 -3.56
N ALA A 22 -2.35 12.88 -2.66
CA ALA A 22 -2.22 13.18 -1.23
C ALA A 22 -0.95 12.56 -0.62
N ALA A 23 -0.59 11.34 -1.01
CA ALA A 23 0.65 10.71 -0.53
C ALA A 23 1.91 11.47 -0.94
N LYS A 24 1.95 12.03 -2.17
CA LYS A 24 3.04 12.88 -2.63
C LYS A 24 3.10 14.19 -1.87
N GLU A 25 1.96 14.84 -1.65
CA GLU A 25 1.88 16.05 -0.82
C GLU A 25 2.35 15.77 0.62
N CYS A 26 2.03 14.59 1.15
CA CYS A 26 2.52 14.15 2.46
C CYS A 26 4.04 14.04 2.50
N LEU A 27 4.70 13.61 1.43
CA LEU A 27 6.17 13.52 1.36
C LEU A 27 6.87 14.89 1.44
N ASP A 28 6.23 15.95 0.95
CA ASP A 28 6.76 17.32 0.98
C ASP A 28 6.36 18.09 2.24
N ALA A 29 5.34 17.62 2.96
CA ALA A 29 4.90 18.22 4.21
C ALA A 29 5.95 18.07 5.31
N THR A 30 6.07 19.09 6.16
CA THR A 30 6.99 19.10 7.32
C THR A 30 6.86 17.82 8.14
N GLU A 31 7.98 17.15 8.38
CA GLU A 31 8.04 15.98 9.25
C GLU A 31 7.50 16.30 10.64
N GLY A 32 6.69 15.40 11.19
CA GLY A 32 6.11 15.61 12.51
C GLY A 32 5.08 14.56 12.90
N MET A 33 4.36 14.84 13.99
CA MET A 33 3.26 13.97 14.47
C MET A 33 1.97 14.17 13.66
N ASN A 34 2.06 14.37 12.34
CA ASN A 34 0.89 14.51 11.50
C ASN A 34 0.28 13.12 11.24
N PHE A 35 -0.69 12.77 12.08
CA PHE A 35 -1.37 11.49 12.02
C PHE A 35 -2.11 11.28 10.68
N GLU A 36 -2.65 12.34 10.10
CA GLU A 36 -3.37 12.27 8.82
C GLU A 36 -2.42 11.86 7.69
N ASN A 37 -1.22 12.45 7.65
CA ASN A 37 -0.18 12.06 6.69
C ASN A 37 0.21 10.59 6.85
N LYS A 38 0.32 10.11 8.09
CA LYS A 38 0.64 8.70 8.35
C LYS A 38 -0.46 7.76 7.84
N VAL A 39 -1.72 8.13 8.01
CA VAL A 39 -2.85 7.34 7.48
C VAL A 39 -2.81 7.31 5.96
N VAL A 40 -2.63 8.47 5.31
CA VAL A 40 -2.53 8.57 3.84
C VAL A 40 -1.38 7.73 3.30
N LEU A 41 -0.18 7.87 3.87
CA LEU A 41 1.01 7.11 3.46
C LEU A 41 0.82 5.60 3.68
N SER A 42 0.22 5.18 4.79
CA SER A 42 -0.07 3.76 5.07
C SER A 42 -1.00 3.15 4.01
N ILE A 43 -2.08 3.85 3.68
CA ILE A 43 -3.03 3.42 2.65
C ILE A 43 -2.35 3.39 1.28
N ALA A 44 -1.66 4.46 0.89
CA ALA A 44 -0.99 4.56 -0.40
C ALA A 44 0.11 3.50 -0.58
N THR A 45 0.88 3.22 0.47
CA THR A 45 1.92 2.17 0.47
C THR A 45 1.32 0.80 0.20
N ARG A 46 0.22 0.46 0.88
CA ARG A 46 -0.45 -0.84 0.68
C ARG A 46 -1.01 -0.98 -0.74
N ILE A 47 -1.70 0.03 -1.23
CA ILE A 47 -2.25 0.04 -2.59
C ILE A 47 -1.14 -0.10 -3.63
N ALA A 48 -0.01 0.61 -3.46
CA ALA A 48 1.12 0.52 -4.37
C ALA A 48 1.74 -0.89 -4.38
N ALA A 49 1.92 -1.53 -3.22
CA ALA A 49 2.43 -2.89 -3.14
C ALA A 49 1.48 -3.91 -3.79
N GLU A 50 0.18 -3.78 -3.57
CA GLU A 50 -0.83 -4.64 -4.19
C GLU A 50 -0.88 -4.48 -5.71
N LYS A 51 -0.80 -3.23 -6.19
CA LYS A 51 -0.74 -2.92 -7.62
C LYS A 51 0.50 -3.57 -8.26
N PHE A 52 1.68 -3.39 -7.67
CA PHE A 52 2.91 -4.03 -8.13
C PHE A 52 2.77 -5.57 -8.21
N MET A 53 2.28 -6.22 -7.15
CA MET A 53 2.11 -7.67 -7.15
C MET A 53 1.10 -8.14 -8.21
N ALA A 54 -0.03 -7.44 -8.36
CA ALA A 54 -1.04 -7.78 -9.35
C ALA A 54 -0.52 -7.60 -10.79
N GLU A 55 0.23 -6.53 -11.05
CA GLU A 55 0.87 -6.25 -12.34
C GLU A 55 2.00 -7.23 -12.67
N ARG A 56 2.66 -7.84 -11.67
CA ARG A 56 3.61 -8.93 -11.90
C ARG A 56 2.95 -10.28 -12.12
N ILE A 57 1.93 -10.62 -11.35
CA ILE A 57 1.21 -11.90 -11.48
C ILE A 57 0.50 -12.00 -12.84
N LYS A 58 -0.13 -10.92 -13.34
CA LYS A 58 -0.84 -10.85 -14.64
C LYS A 58 -1.86 -11.97 -14.92
N ASP A 59 -2.39 -12.63 -13.89
CA ASP A 59 -3.43 -13.65 -14.01
C ASP A 59 -4.76 -13.09 -13.51
N GLU A 60 -5.61 -12.66 -14.45
CA GLU A 60 -6.92 -12.07 -14.16
C GLU A 60 -7.86 -13.01 -13.39
N LYS A 61 -7.81 -14.32 -13.65
CA LYS A 61 -8.70 -15.29 -12.97
C LYS A 61 -8.27 -15.48 -11.53
N LEU A 62 -6.97 -15.62 -11.31
CA LEU A 62 -6.40 -15.71 -9.96
C LEU A 62 -6.70 -14.43 -9.17
N LEU A 63 -6.48 -13.26 -9.78
CA LEU A 63 -6.72 -11.97 -9.13
C LEU A 63 -8.21 -11.73 -8.82
N ALA A 64 -9.12 -12.18 -9.69
CA ALA A 64 -10.56 -12.10 -9.44
C ALA A 64 -11.02 -13.03 -8.29
N GLY A 65 -10.28 -14.11 -8.01
CA GLY A 65 -10.54 -15.01 -6.89
C GLY A 65 -10.15 -14.45 -5.52
N ILE A 66 -9.41 -13.34 -5.46
CA ILE A 66 -8.97 -12.69 -4.21
C ILE A 66 -9.99 -11.63 -3.80
N THR A 67 -10.97 -12.03 -2.98
CA THR A 67 -12.08 -11.17 -2.53
C THR A 67 -11.95 -10.66 -1.08
N SER A 68 -10.94 -11.11 -0.35
CA SER A 68 -10.65 -10.73 1.05
C SER A 68 -9.19 -11.03 1.39
N ALA A 69 -8.61 -10.39 2.40
CA ALA A 69 -7.21 -10.57 2.77
C ALA A 69 -6.29 -10.36 1.55
N GLN A 70 -6.45 -9.23 0.86
CA GLN A 70 -5.86 -8.98 -0.46
C GLN A 70 -4.34 -9.01 -0.41
N THR A 71 -3.72 -8.17 0.41
CA THR A 71 -2.25 -8.08 0.50
C THR A 71 -1.60 -9.42 0.86
N PRO A 72 -2.04 -10.17 1.91
CA PRO A 72 -1.42 -11.45 2.25
C PRO A 72 -1.60 -12.53 1.18
N LYS A 73 -2.77 -12.58 0.53
CA LYS A 73 -3.01 -13.56 -0.55
C LYS A 73 -2.19 -13.21 -1.79
N LEU A 74 -2.11 -11.93 -2.16
CA LEU A 74 -1.26 -11.46 -3.27
C LEU A 74 0.21 -11.80 -3.01
N LEU A 75 0.72 -11.52 -1.81
CA LEU A 75 2.10 -11.85 -1.46
C LEU A 75 2.37 -13.35 -1.54
N ARG A 76 1.43 -14.18 -1.09
CA ARG A 76 1.57 -15.64 -1.18
C ARG A 76 1.68 -16.10 -2.63
N GLU A 77 0.82 -15.60 -3.53
CA GLU A 77 0.88 -15.98 -4.95
C GLU A 77 2.11 -15.38 -5.65
N TYR A 78 2.49 -14.15 -5.30
CA TYR A 78 3.71 -13.52 -5.80
C TYR A 78 4.97 -14.32 -5.42
N LYS A 79 5.12 -14.72 -4.15
CA LYS A 79 6.24 -15.56 -3.68
C LYS A 79 6.32 -16.90 -4.42
N LYS A 80 5.19 -17.53 -4.73
CA LYS A 80 5.19 -18.80 -5.48
C LYS A 80 5.69 -18.65 -6.92
N GLN A 81 5.46 -17.48 -7.54
CA GLN A 81 5.81 -17.22 -8.93
C GLN A 81 7.17 -16.54 -9.10
N PHE A 82 7.60 -15.76 -8.10
CA PHE A 82 8.78 -14.89 -8.15
C PHE A 82 9.68 -15.10 -6.92
N GLU A 83 9.91 -16.35 -6.51
CA GLU A 83 10.68 -16.69 -5.30
C GLU A 83 12.11 -16.12 -5.27
N THR A 84 12.69 -15.84 -6.44
CA THR A 84 14.04 -15.26 -6.58
C THR A 84 14.07 -13.73 -6.44
N GLU A 85 12.92 -13.04 -6.46
CA GLU A 85 12.82 -11.59 -6.26
C GLU A 85 12.86 -11.23 -4.76
N ILE A 86 13.88 -11.74 -4.04
CA ILE A 86 14.00 -11.69 -2.58
C ILE A 86 13.93 -10.26 -2.04
N ALA A 87 14.54 -9.29 -2.73
CA ALA A 87 14.51 -7.88 -2.32
C ALA A 87 13.08 -7.30 -2.38
N ASN A 88 12.34 -7.58 -3.45
CA ASN A 88 10.96 -7.12 -3.62
C ASN A 88 10.05 -7.76 -2.57
N ILE A 89 10.22 -9.07 -2.33
CA ILE A 89 9.50 -9.82 -1.30
C ILE A 89 9.73 -9.19 0.08
N ALA A 90 10.99 -8.87 0.44
CA ALA A 90 11.32 -8.28 1.73
C ALA A 90 10.68 -6.89 1.94
N ILE A 91 10.61 -6.07 0.88
CA ILE A 91 9.91 -4.77 0.93
C ILE A 91 8.41 -5.00 1.19
N ILE A 92 7.76 -5.91 0.47
CA ILE A 92 6.32 -6.17 0.62
C ILE A 92 6.00 -6.78 2.00
N GLU A 93 6.86 -7.63 2.55
CA GLU A 93 6.72 -8.15 3.92
C GLU A 93 6.77 -7.02 4.96
N ARG A 94 7.66 -6.05 4.78
CA ARG A 94 7.68 -4.83 5.61
C ARG A 94 6.38 -4.05 5.46
N VAL A 95 5.83 -3.90 4.26
CA VAL A 95 4.52 -3.26 4.07
C VAL A 95 3.43 -3.95 4.88
N MET A 96 3.37 -5.29 4.88
CA MET A 96 2.37 -6.01 5.68
C MET A 96 2.55 -5.83 7.19
N LEU A 97 3.80 -5.81 7.66
CA LEU A 97 4.11 -5.64 9.08
C LEU A 97 3.77 -4.23 9.56
N MET A 98 4.10 -3.23 8.74
CA MET A 98 4.02 -1.82 9.07
C MET A 98 2.63 -1.23 8.80
N THR A 99 1.86 -1.84 7.90
CA THR A 99 0.50 -1.42 7.55
C THR A 99 -0.45 -2.62 7.79
N PRO A 100 -1.00 -2.81 8.99
CA PRO A 100 -1.97 -3.89 9.23
C PRO A 100 -3.32 -3.65 8.52
N GLU A 101 -3.88 -4.70 7.91
CA GLU A 101 -5.13 -4.65 7.12
C GLU A 101 -6.37 -4.32 7.97
N ASN A 102 -6.44 -4.86 9.19
CA ASN A 102 -7.54 -4.61 10.12
C ASN A 102 -7.18 -3.49 11.09
N ILE A 103 -7.78 -2.31 10.89
CA ILE A 103 -7.81 -1.24 11.89
C ILE A 103 -9.05 -1.46 12.74
N HIS A 104 -8.92 -2.17 13.85
CA HIS A 104 -9.97 -2.15 14.86
C HIS A 104 -9.90 -0.80 15.59
N LEU A 105 -11.03 -0.09 15.67
CA LEU A 105 -11.20 1.22 16.30
C LEU A 105 -11.15 1.17 17.85
N ASN A 106 -10.16 0.49 18.42
CA ASN A 106 -9.83 0.59 19.84
C ASN A 106 -8.48 1.26 20.00
N SER A 107 -8.39 2.20 20.95
CA SER A 107 -7.23 3.03 21.34
C SER A 107 -5.89 2.28 21.50
N PHE A 108 -5.90 0.94 21.57
CA PHE A 108 -4.73 0.08 21.74
C PHE A 108 -4.10 -0.40 20.41
N MET A 109 -4.79 -0.29 19.27
CA MET A 109 -4.34 -0.87 17.98
C MET A 109 -3.68 0.11 17.02
N TYR A 110 -3.56 1.38 17.42
CA TYR A 110 -2.79 2.35 16.66
C TYR A 110 -1.30 2.27 16.95
N GLU A 111 -0.85 1.57 18.00
CA GLU A 111 0.57 1.49 18.40
C GLU A 111 1.50 1.28 17.19
N PRO A 112 1.28 0.35 16.23
CA PRO A 112 2.23 0.20 15.11
C PRO A 112 2.30 1.40 14.15
N ILE A 113 1.18 2.08 13.84
CA ILE A 113 1.17 3.25 12.93
C ILE A 113 1.50 4.54 13.68
N ILE A 114 1.12 4.65 14.95
CA ILE A 114 1.41 5.79 15.83
C ILE A 114 2.86 5.76 16.31
N ASP A 115 3.37 4.59 16.72
CA ASP A 115 4.74 4.40 17.22
C ASP A 115 5.78 4.40 16.10
N MET A 116 5.36 4.17 14.86
CA MET A 116 6.26 4.30 13.71
C MET A 116 6.51 5.77 13.41
N SER A 117 7.78 6.12 13.28
CA SER A 117 8.16 7.47 12.89
C SER A 117 7.59 7.79 11.51
N ASP A 118 7.21 9.05 11.32
CA ASP A 118 6.79 9.59 10.02
C ASP A 118 7.84 9.30 8.93
N ASP A 119 9.12 9.48 9.26
CA ASP A 119 10.27 9.16 8.41
C ASP A 119 10.32 7.68 7.97
N HIS A 120 10.06 6.72 8.86
CA HIS A 120 10.03 5.30 8.46
C HIS A 120 8.93 4.99 7.46
N LEU A 121 7.76 5.61 7.61
CA LEU A 121 6.63 5.38 6.72
C LEU A 121 6.84 6.05 5.36
N ARG A 122 7.42 7.26 5.34
CA ARG A 122 7.83 7.94 4.09
C ARG A 122 8.85 7.12 3.31
N ARG A 123 9.88 6.60 3.98
CA ARG A 123 10.87 5.73 3.36
C ARG A 123 10.25 4.45 2.80
N LEU A 124 9.37 3.81 3.57
CA LEU A 124 8.69 2.60 3.11
C LEU A 124 7.82 2.87 1.88
N TYR A 125 7.10 3.99 1.85
CA TYR A 125 6.33 4.40 0.68
C TYR A 125 7.24 4.60 -0.55
N GLN A 126 8.35 5.33 -0.39
CA GLN A 126 9.33 5.55 -1.45
C GLN A 126 9.95 4.24 -1.96
N GLU A 127 10.32 3.31 -1.07
CA GLU A 127 10.82 1.98 -1.43
C GLU A 127 9.80 1.23 -2.30
N VAL A 128 8.52 1.28 -1.95
CA VAL A 128 7.45 0.64 -2.75
C VAL A 128 7.23 1.34 -4.08
N GLU A 129 7.35 2.67 -4.16
CA GLU A 129 7.30 3.40 -5.44
C GLU A 129 8.42 2.92 -6.38
N THR A 130 9.62 2.65 -5.86
CA THR A 130 10.72 2.13 -6.71
C THR A 130 10.40 0.77 -7.35
N LEU A 131 9.57 -0.06 -6.70
CA LEU A 131 9.11 -1.33 -7.28
C LEU A 131 8.22 -1.12 -8.51
N SER A 132 7.42 -0.05 -8.51
CA SER A 132 6.47 0.26 -9.59
C SER A 132 7.14 0.92 -10.80
N TYR A 133 8.26 1.63 -10.60
CA TYR A 133 9.00 2.32 -11.66
C TYR A 133 10.21 1.54 -12.22
N GLY A 134 10.50 0.35 -11.69
CA GLY A 134 11.66 -0.48 -12.03
C GLY A 134 11.31 -1.83 -12.67
N GLY A 135 10.53 -1.83 -13.76
CA GLY A 135 10.16 -3.03 -14.53
C GLY A 135 10.26 -2.83 -16.02
#